data_AF-A0A963QNB4-F1
#
_entry.id   AF-A0A963QNB4-F1
#
_cell.length_a   1.000
_cell.length_b   1.000
_cell.length_c   1.000
_cell.angle_alpha   90.00
_cell.angle_beta   90.00
_cell.angle_gamma   90.00
#
_symmetry.space_group_name_H-M   'P 1'
#
loop_
_entity.id
_entity.type
_entity.pdbx_description
1 polymer ?
#
loop_
_entity_poly.entity_id
_entity_poly.type
_entity_poly.pdbx_seq_one_letter_code
_entity_poly.pdbx_strand_id
1 'polypeptide(L)'
;MAAVIEAYKDGRGNLHLDPASAVVADIAAALGRVGDEGGMTQGVARLILEKRSEIEAAFADFDNLCSKSAKLFDLNDHQRMAS
;
A
#
# COMPACT_ATOMS: atom_id res chain seq x y z
N MET A 1 37.87 7.17 14.74
CA MET A 1 37.98 6.05 13.79
C MET A 1 36.84 6.17 12.78
N ALA A 2 37.11 5.93 11.50
CA ALA A 2 36.06 5.84 10.48
C ALA A 2 35.56 4.40 10.38
N ALA A 3 34.26 4.21 10.11
CA ALA A 3 33.62 2.90 9.98
C ALA A 3 32.61 2.91 8.80
N VAL A 4 32.35 1.73 8.23
CA VAL A 4 31.34 1.52 7.19
C VAL A 4 30.05 1.03 7.84
N ILE A 5 28.91 1.58 7.42
CA ILE A 5 27.59 1.14 7.85
C ILE A 5 26.73 0.75 6.63
N GLU A 6 25.91 -0.27 6.80
CA GLU A 6 24.81 -0.57 5.88
C GLU A 6 23.59 0.28 6.26
N ALA A 7 22.88 0.80 5.26
CA ALA A 7 21.69 1.62 5.44
C ALA A 7 20.66 1.32 4.34
N TYR A 8 19.39 1.54 4.68
CA TYR A 8 18.24 1.29 3.82
C TYR A 8 17.71 2.62 3.31
N LYS A 9 17.49 2.73 2.01
CA LYS A 9 17.03 3.96 1.38
C LYS A 9 15.54 3.85 1.05
N ASP A 10 14.74 4.82 1.50
CA ASP A 10 13.33 4.92 1.11
C ASP A 10 13.17 5.46 -0.33
N GLY A 11 11.95 5.41 -0.87
CA GLY A 11 11.62 5.90 -2.21
C GLY A 11 11.85 7.40 -2.42
N ARG A 12 11.98 8.18 -1.34
CA ARG A 12 12.28 9.63 -1.38
C ARG A 12 13.77 9.93 -1.23
N GLY A 13 14.57 8.92 -0.92
CA GLY A 13 16.01 8.98 -0.80
C GLY A 13 16.55 9.24 0.60
N ASN A 14 15.72 9.19 1.64
CA ASN A 14 16.22 9.24 3.01
C ASN A 14 16.82 7.89 3.41
N LEU A 15 17.87 7.96 4.24
CA LEU A 15 18.56 6.78 4.76
C LEU A 15 18.01 6.40 6.14
N HIS A 16 17.82 5.11 6.32
CA HIS A 16 17.29 4.47 7.52
C HIS A 16 18.23 3.36 7.96
N LEU A 17 18.27 3.06 9.26
CA LEU A 17 19.14 2.02 9.82
C LEU A 17 18.50 0.62 9.81
N ASP A 18 17.19 0.54 9.55
CA ASP A 18 16.41 -0.69 9.54
C ASP A 18 15.47 -0.71 8.32
N PRO A 19 15.30 -1.85 7.64
CA PRO A 19 14.39 -1.97 6.50
C PRO A 19 12.95 -1.62 6.85
N ALA A 20 12.44 -1.97 8.03
CA ALA A 20 11.07 -1.68 8.42
C ALA A 20 10.83 -0.17 8.51
N SER A 21 11.76 0.60 9.10
CA SER A 21 11.66 2.07 9.12
C SER A 21 11.65 2.71 7.73
N ALA A 22 12.44 2.20 6.77
CA ALA A 22 12.39 2.68 5.38
C ALA A 22 11.02 2.41 4.72
N VAL A 23 10.49 1.20 4.89
CA VAL A 23 9.18 0.82 4.34
C VAL A 23 8.04 1.60 5.01
N VAL A 24 8.11 1.83 6.31
CA VAL A 24 7.13 2.67 7.04
C VAL A 24 7.16 4.11 6.52
N ALA A 25 8.34 4.65 6.21
CA ALA A 25 8.46 5.98 5.61
C ALA A 25 7.81 6.04 4.21
N ASP A 26 7.98 5.00 3.40
CA ASP A 26 7.32 4.88 2.09
C ASP A 26 5.80 4.79 2.21
N ILE A 27 5.29 3.95 3.12
CA ILE A 27 3.85 3.83 3.37
C ILE A 27 3.29 5.17 3.89
N ALA A 28 3.96 5.81 4.84
CA ALA A 28 3.53 7.10 5.36
C ALA A 28 3.52 8.19 4.28
N ALA A 29 4.50 8.16 3.38
CA ALA A 29 4.55 9.07 2.23
C ALA A 29 3.37 8.83 1.27
N ALA A 30 3.00 7.56 1.02
CA ALA A 30 1.86 7.20 0.18
C ALA A 30 0.52 7.63 0.82
N LEU A 31 0.39 7.53 2.15
CA LEU A 31 -0.80 7.97 2.89
C LEU A 31 -0.96 9.50 2.91
N GLY A 32 0.13 10.26 2.79
CA GLY A 32 0.12 11.72 2.92
C GLY A 32 -0.17 12.15 4.37
N ARG A 33 -0.70 13.37 4.57
CA ARG A 33 -1.02 13.85 5.92
C ARG A 33 -2.37 13.31 6.37
N VAL A 34 -2.35 12.38 7.30
CA VAL A 34 -3.53 11.87 7.99
C VAL A 34 -3.64 12.55 9.36
N GLY A 35 -4.71 13.32 9.56
CA GLY A 35 -4.97 14.08 10.79
C GLY A 35 -4.24 15.43 10.88
N ASP A 36 -4.51 16.18 11.94
CA ASP A 36 -3.94 17.50 12.16
C ASP A 36 -2.48 17.45 12.62
N GLU A 37 -2.06 16.36 13.27
CA GLU A 37 -0.70 16.15 13.76
C GLU A 37 0.00 15.06 12.94
N GLY A 38 1.14 15.38 12.33
CA GLY A 38 1.87 14.48 11.42
C GLY A 38 2.34 13.15 12.04
N GLY A 39 2.24 12.97 13.36
CA GLY A 39 2.56 11.73 14.06
C GLY A 39 1.57 10.58 13.77
N MET A 40 0.31 10.89 13.47
CA MET A 40 -0.72 9.85 13.26
C MET A 40 -0.44 9.03 12.00
N THR A 41 0.05 9.67 10.93
CA THR A 41 0.39 8.98 9.68
C THR A 41 1.45 7.90 9.87
N GLN A 42 2.49 8.20 10.67
CA GLN A 42 3.56 7.25 10.97
C GLN A 42 3.05 6.05 11.77
N GLY A 43 2.13 6.28 12.72
CA GLY A 43 1.49 5.22 13.48
C GLY A 43 0.66 4.29 12.61
N VAL A 44 -0.13 4.85 11.69
CA VAL A 44 -0.93 4.07 10.73
C VAL A 44 -0.03 3.28 9.78
N ALA A 45 1.05 3.89 9.27
CA ALA A 45 1.99 3.22 8.38
C ALA A 45 2.66 1.99 9.03
N ARG A 46 3.02 2.09 10.33
CA ARG A 46 3.51 0.94 11.11
C ARG A 46 2.46 -0.15 11.23
N LEU A 47 1.22 0.22 11.58
CA LEU A 47 0.14 -0.73 11.72
C LEU A 47 -0.15 -1.47 10.41
N ILE A 48 -0.08 -0.78 9.26
CA ILE A 48 -0.22 -1.40 7.94
C ILE A 48 0.85 -2.46 7.71
N LEU A 49 2.12 -2.16 8.05
CA LEU A 49 3.21 -3.12 7.89
C LEU A 49 3.04 -4.33 8.83
N GLU A 50 2.62 -4.11 10.07
CA GLU A 50 2.31 -5.18 11.04
C GLU A 50 1.14 -6.06 10.57
N LYS A 51 0.16 -5.46 9.89
CA LYS A 51 -1.08 -6.09 9.41
C LYS A 51 -1.03 -6.51 7.95
N ARG A 52 0.17 -6.57 7.36
CA ARG A 52 0.40 -6.78 5.93
C ARG A 52 -0.43 -7.91 5.35
N SER A 53 -0.38 -9.11 5.92
CA SER A 53 -1.06 -10.29 5.37
C SER A 53 -2.59 -10.12 5.33
N GLU A 54 -3.17 -9.50 6.35
CA GLU A 54 -4.61 -9.26 6.46
C GLU A 54 -5.06 -8.20 5.43
N ILE A 55 -4.25 -7.16 5.25
CA ILE A 55 -4.49 -6.10 4.26
C ILE A 55 -4.34 -6.61 2.82
N GLU A 56 -3.30 -7.40 2.55
CA GLU A 56 -3.08 -8.02 1.23
C GLU A 56 -4.25 -8.94 0.84
N ALA A 57 -4.79 -9.72 1.80
CA ALA A 57 -5.97 -10.53 1.57
C ALA A 57 -7.21 -9.67 1.22
N ALA A 58 -7.42 -8.56 1.94
CA ALA A 58 -8.51 -7.65 1.66
C ALA A 58 -8.41 -6.99 0.27
N PHE A 59 -7.20 -6.62 -0.17
CA PHE A 59 -6.98 -6.13 -1.54
C PHE A 59 -7.23 -7.20 -2.59
N ALA A 60 -6.77 -8.44 -2.37
CA ALA A 60 -7.05 -9.54 -3.28
C ALA A 60 -8.56 -9.82 -3.42
N ASP A 61 -9.31 -9.76 -2.31
CA ASP A 61 -10.76 -9.89 -2.33
C ASP A 61 -11.42 -8.74 -3.10
N PHE A 62 -10.97 -7.51 -2.90
CA PHE A 62 -11.45 -6.34 -3.64
C PHE A 62 -11.22 -6.49 -5.16
N ASP A 63 -10.01 -6.86 -5.56
CA ASP A 63 -9.65 -7.07 -6.98
C ASP A 63 -10.51 -8.17 -7.62
N ASN A 64 -10.78 -9.24 -6.87
CA ASN A 64 -11.68 -10.31 -7.31
C ASN A 64 -13.12 -9.81 -7.53
N LEU A 65 -13.63 -8.96 -6.65
CA LEU A 65 -14.97 -8.38 -6.76
C LEU A 65 -15.07 -7.43 -7.96
N CYS A 66 -14.09 -6.56 -8.16
CA CYS A 66 -14.03 -5.64 -9.29
C CYS A 66 -13.90 -6.40 -10.63
N SER A 67 -13.06 -7.43 -10.69
CA SER A 67 -12.93 -8.29 -11.88
C SER A 67 -14.24 -9.01 -12.23
N LYS A 68 -14.95 -9.55 -11.23
CA LYS A 68 -16.27 -10.17 -11.42
C LYS A 68 -17.31 -9.15 -11.89
N SER A 69 -17.29 -7.94 -11.33
CA SER A 69 -18.19 -6.86 -11.72
C SER A 69 -17.97 -6.47 -13.19
N ALA A 70 -16.72 -6.27 -13.62
CA ALA A 70 -16.39 -5.97 -15.01
C ALA A 70 -16.88 -7.05 -15.98
N LYS A 71 -16.65 -8.34 -15.67
CA LYS A 71 -17.12 -9.46 -16.50
C LYS A 71 -18.65 -9.53 -16.61
N LEU A 72 -19.39 -9.14 -15.56
CA LEU A 72 -20.85 -9.13 -15.59
C LEU A 72 -21.39 -8.03 -16.52
N PHE A 73 -20.71 -6.89 -16.61
CA PHE A 73 -21.07 -5.83 -17.55
C PHE A 73 -20.81 -6.24 -19.00
N ASP A 74 -19.67 -6.84 -19.31
CA ASP A 74 -19.33 -7.31 -20.67
C ASP A 74 -20.35 -8.34 -21.20
N LEU A 75 -20.78 -9.28 -20.35
CA LEU A 75 -21.78 -10.29 -20.73
C LEU A 75 -23.14 -9.66 -21.08
N ASN A 76 -23.58 -8.68 -20.27
CA ASN A 76 -24.85 -8.00 -20.50
C ASN A 76 -24.82 -7.12 -21.76
N ASP A 77 -23.70 -6.48 -22.07
CA ASP A 77 -23.55 -5.71 -23.32
C ASP A 77 -23.54 -6.62 -24.56
N HIS A 78 -22.84 -7.76 -24.50
CA HIS A 78 -22.88 -8.75 -25.58
C HIS A 78 -24.29 -9.34 -25.80
N GLN A 79 -25.08 -9.56 -24.75
CA GLN A 79 -26.46 -10.03 -24.88
C GLN A 79 -27.41 -8.98 -25.47
N ARG A 80 -27.19 -7.69 -25.18
CA ARG A 80 -27.98 -6.59 -25.76
C ARG A 80 -27.67 -6.34 -27.23
N MET A 81 -26.44 -6.58 -27.68
CA MET A 81 -26.06 -6.44 -29.09
C MET A 81 -26.50 -7.63 -29.97
N ALA A 82 -26.80 -8.78 -29.36
CA ALA A 82 -27.23 -9.99 -30.05
C ALA A 82 -28.76 -10.19 -30.09
N SER A 83 -29.53 -9.25 -29.54
CA SER A 83 -31.01 -9.27 -29.49
C SER A 83 -31.64 -8.30 -30.47
#